data_AF-A0A5B6ZEB3-F1
#
_entry.id   AF-A0A5B6ZEB3-F1
#
_cell.length_a   1.000
_cell.length_b   1.000
_cell.length_c   1.000
_cell.angle_alpha   90.00
_cell.angle_beta   90.00
_cell.angle_gamma   90.00
#
_symmetry.space_group_name_H-M   'P 1'
#
loop_
_entity.id
_entity.type
_entity.pdbx_description
1 polymer ?
#
loop_
_entity_poly.entity_id
_entity_poly.type
_entity_poly.pdbx_seq_one_letter_code
_entity_poly.pdbx_strand_id
1 'polypeptide(L)'
;AEWNFGGFPVWLKYVPGISFRTDNGPFKMAMRGFTEKIVNLMKSENLFESQGGPIILSQIENEYGPQGKALGAAGHEYMTWAANMAVGLSTGVPWVMCKEEDAPDPVINTCNGFYCDAFSPNRPYKPTIWTEAWSGWFTQFGGPIHQRPVQDLAFA
;
A
#
# COMPACT_ATOMS: atom_id res chain seq x y z
N ALA A 1 -4.01 -7.26 -5.37
CA ALA A 1 -5.01 -6.85 -6.38
C ALA A 1 -4.71 -7.57 -7.66
N GLU A 2 -5.63 -8.43 -8.08
CA GLU A 2 -5.46 -9.34 -9.21
C GLU A 2 -5.77 -8.59 -10.50
N TRP A 3 -5.02 -7.51 -10.69
CA TRP A 3 -5.18 -6.55 -11.77
C TRP A 3 -4.00 -6.63 -12.71
N ASN A 4 -4.25 -6.33 -13.98
CA ASN A 4 -3.24 -6.43 -15.03
C ASN A 4 -1.97 -5.64 -14.65
N PHE A 5 -0.83 -6.33 -14.71
CA PHE A 5 0.50 -5.79 -14.44
C PHE A 5 0.64 -5.08 -13.07
N GLY A 6 -0.18 -5.46 -12.08
CA GLY A 6 -0.16 -4.87 -10.73
C GLY A 6 -0.57 -3.39 -10.69
N GLY A 7 -1.23 -2.89 -11.74
CA GLY A 7 -1.62 -1.49 -11.87
C GLY A 7 -0.57 -0.58 -12.55
N PHE A 8 0.64 -1.08 -12.83
CA PHE A 8 1.60 -0.30 -13.59
C PHE A 8 1.18 -0.16 -15.06
N PRO A 9 1.39 1.02 -15.69
CA PRO A 9 1.24 1.14 -17.13
C PRO A 9 2.32 0.30 -17.83
N VAL A 10 1.94 -0.49 -18.85
CA VAL A 10 2.89 -1.36 -19.57
C VAL A 10 4.04 -0.56 -20.20
N TRP A 11 3.78 0.65 -20.69
CA TRP A 11 4.83 1.52 -21.27
C TRP A 11 5.93 1.88 -20.26
N LEU A 12 5.63 1.88 -18.96
CA LEU A 12 6.59 2.22 -17.92
C LEU A 12 7.78 1.27 -17.94
N LYS A 13 7.56 -0.02 -18.26
CA LYS A 13 8.62 -1.02 -18.37
C LYS A 13 9.70 -0.69 -19.40
N TYR A 14 9.37 0.13 -20.40
CA TYR A 14 10.27 0.49 -21.49
C TYR A 14 10.99 1.82 -21.27
N VAL A 15 10.78 2.48 -20.12
CA VAL A 15 11.55 3.66 -19.74
C VAL A 15 13.02 3.25 -19.55
N PRO A 16 14.00 3.95 -20.17
CA PRO A 16 15.41 3.60 -20.05
C PRO A 16 15.88 3.57 -18.59
N GLY A 17 16.57 2.48 -18.21
CA GLY A 17 17.15 2.30 -16.88
C GLY A 17 16.15 2.04 -15.75
N ILE A 18 14.89 1.73 -16.07
CA ILE A 18 13.87 1.50 -15.05
C ILE A 18 14.03 0.13 -14.38
N SER A 19 13.83 0.10 -13.06
CA SER A 19 13.66 -1.11 -12.28
C SER A 19 12.53 -0.87 -11.28
N PHE A 20 11.53 -1.76 -11.29
CA PHE A 20 10.30 -1.54 -10.52
C PHE A 20 10.52 -1.89 -9.05
N ARG A 21 9.87 -1.10 -8.17
CA ARG A 21 9.77 -1.36 -6.73
C ARG A 21 11.13 -1.66 -6.10
N THR A 22 12.10 -0.78 -6.34
CA THR A 22 13.44 -0.81 -5.73
C THR A 22 14.02 0.60 -5.78
N ASP A 23 15.20 0.82 -5.21
CA ASP A 23 15.83 2.14 -5.20
C ASP A 23 16.36 2.51 -6.59
N ASN A 24 15.45 2.99 -7.43
CA ASN A 24 15.68 3.27 -8.84
C ASN A 24 15.13 4.66 -9.21
N GLY A 25 16.02 5.56 -9.64
CA GLY A 25 15.67 6.95 -9.98
C GLY A 25 14.50 7.09 -10.95
N PRO A 26 14.52 6.45 -12.14
CA PRO A 26 13.41 6.49 -13.10
C PRO A 26 12.07 6.05 -12.50
N PHE A 27 12.06 4.95 -11.76
CA PHE A 27 10.84 4.45 -11.12
C PHE A 27 10.33 5.39 -10.02
N LYS A 28 11.23 5.88 -9.15
CA LYS A 28 10.90 6.84 -8.08
C LYS A 28 10.29 8.12 -8.64
N MET A 29 10.82 8.64 -9.74
CA MET A 29 10.25 9.82 -10.43
C MET A 29 8.84 9.53 -10.98
N ALA A 30 8.65 8.39 -11.64
CA ALA A 30 7.35 8.02 -12.21
C ALA A 30 6.28 7.80 -11.11
N MET A 31 6.63 7.04 -10.07
CA MET A 31 5.77 6.80 -8.92
C MET A 31 5.40 8.11 -8.22
N ARG A 32 6.39 8.94 -7.87
CA ARG A 32 6.16 10.24 -7.25
C ARG A 32 5.23 11.12 -8.09
N GLY A 33 5.50 11.24 -9.39
CA GLY A 33 4.70 12.08 -10.27
C GLY A 33 3.22 11.66 -10.34
N PHE A 34 2.95 10.35 -10.37
CA PHE A 34 1.58 9.85 -10.31
C PHE A 34 0.93 10.08 -8.94
N THR A 35 1.63 9.76 -7.84
CA THR A 35 1.12 9.96 -6.48
C THR A 35 0.82 11.44 -6.20
N GLU A 36 1.72 12.36 -6.56
CA GLU A 36 1.53 13.80 -6.43
C GLU A 36 0.30 14.27 -7.23
N LYS A 37 0.15 13.80 -8.46
CA LYS A 37 -1.01 14.13 -9.29
C LYS A 37 -2.32 13.71 -8.62
N ILE A 38 -2.41 12.48 -8.10
CA ILE A 38 -3.62 11.99 -7.43
C ILE A 38 -3.89 12.77 -6.15
N VAL A 39 -2.88 12.97 -5.30
CA VAL A 39 -3.06 13.73 -4.05
C VAL A 39 -3.50 15.17 -4.35
N ASN A 40 -2.91 15.84 -5.33
CA ASN A 40 -3.29 17.20 -5.70
C ASN A 40 -4.72 17.26 -6.25
N LEU A 41 -5.14 16.26 -7.03
CA LEU A 41 -6.52 16.17 -7.51
C LEU A 41 -7.51 15.96 -6.34
N MET A 42 -7.18 15.08 -5.39
CA MET A 42 -8.05 14.89 -4.21
C MET A 42 -8.11 16.16 -3.36
N LYS A 43 -7.01 16.89 -3.23
CA LYS A 43 -6.95 18.18 -2.53
C LYS A 43 -7.78 19.25 -3.21
N SER A 44 -7.73 19.36 -4.55
CA SER A 44 -8.47 20.39 -5.29
C SER A 44 -9.99 20.22 -5.15
N GLU A 45 -10.44 18.99 -4.94
CA GLU A 45 -11.85 18.64 -4.72
C GLU A 45 -12.23 18.57 -3.23
N ASN A 46 -11.35 19.00 -2.31
CA ASN A 46 -11.55 18.96 -0.86
C ASN A 46 -11.96 17.58 -0.33
N LEU A 47 -11.37 16.51 -0.89
CA LEU A 47 -11.78 15.15 -0.57
C LEU A 47 -11.09 14.54 0.66
N PHE A 48 -10.01 15.14 1.17
CA PHE A 48 -9.43 14.70 2.43
C PHE A 48 -10.29 15.15 3.62
N GLU A 49 -10.38 14.32 4.66
CA GLU A 49 -11.16 14.62 5.86
C GLU A 49 -10.67 15.90 6.55
N SER A 50 -9.37 16.16 6.50
CA SER A 50 -8.75 17.43 6.91
C SER A 50 -9.29 18.68 6.19
N GLN A 51 -9.96 18.50 5.05
CA GLN A 51 -10.63 19.53 4.25
C GLN A 51 -12.17 19.43 4.29
N GLY A 52 -12.72 18.55 5.14
CA GLY A 52 -14.16 18.25 5.23
C GLY A 52 -14.65 17.16 4.27
N GLY A 53 -13.74 16.46 3.58
CA GLY A 53 -14.05 15.39 2.64
C GLY A 53 -14.10 13.98 3.26
N PRO A 54 -14.35 12.94 2.44
CA PRO A 54 -14.52 11.58 2.93
C PRO A 54 -13.23 10.75 3.11
N ILE A 55 -12.07 11.18 2.60
CA ILE A 55 -10.84 10.39 2.62
C ILE A 55 -10.15 10.53 3.99
N ILE A 56 -10.19 9.46 4.78
CA ILE A 56 -9.64 9.41 6.15
C ILE A 56 -8.28 8.72 6.26
N LEU A 57 -7.87 7.96 5.24
CA LEU A 57 -6.66 7.13 5.22
C LEU A 57 -6.16 7.03 3.78
N SER A 58 -4.85 6.90 3.60
CA SER A 58 -4.23 6.66 2.29
C SER A 58 -3.12 5.63 2.39
N GLN A 59 -2.97 4.77 1.38
CA GLN A 59 -1.91 3.76 1.37
C GLN A 59 -0.85 4.12 0.33
N ILE A 60 0.43 4.00 0.71
CA ILE A 60 1.54 4.05 -0.24
C ILE A 60 2.16 2.67 -0.35
N GLU A 61 2.44 2.22 -1.59
CA GLU A 61 2.87 0.84 -1.86
C GLU A 61 1.85 -0.23 -1.40
N ASN A 62 2.15 -1.52 -1.64
CA ASN A 62 1.28 -2.62 -1.27
C ASN A 62 2.05 -3.91 -1.00
N GLU A 63 1.98 -4.45 0.22
CA GLU A 63 2.61 -5.70 0.64
C GLU A 63 4.09 -5.80 0.21
N TYR A 64 4.86 -4.73 0.43
CA TYR A 64 6.23 -4.67 -0.06
C TYR A 64 7.21 -5.42 0.85
N GLY A 65 6.93 -5.55 2.15
CA GLY A 65 7.85 -6.13 3.14
C GLY A 65 8.55 -7.44 2.70
N PRO A 66 7.86 -8.45 2.17
CA PRO A 66 8.51 -9.66 1.64
C PRO A 66 9.49 -9.38 0.49
N GLN A 67 9.13 -8.48 -0.43
CA GLN A 67 9.99 -8.06 -1.53
C GLN A 67 11.16 -7.19 -1.04
N GLY A 68 10.92 -6.28 -0.10
CA GLY A 68 11.93 -5.46 0.54
C GLY A 68 13.00 -6.32 1.22
N LYS A 69 12.61 -7.35 1.98
CA LYS A 69 13.53 -8.32 2.58
C LYS A 69 14.40 -9.03 1.54
N ALA A 70 13.84 -9.41 0.39
CA ALA A 70 14.59 -10.05 -0.69
C ALA A 70 15.58 -9.09 -1.39
N LEU A 71 15.26 -7.80 -1.46
CA LEU A 71 16.10 -6.76 -2.07
C LEU A 71 17.14 -6.17 -1.09
N GLY A 72 17.05 -6.48 0.20
CA GLY A 72 17.97 -6.01 1.23
C GLY A 72 17.99 -4.49 1.35
N ALA A 73 19.19 -3.90 1.35
CA ALA A 73 19.39 -2.46 1.55
C ALA A 73 18.62 -1.60 0.54
N ALA A 74 18.66 -1.95 -0.75
CA ALA A 74 17.93 -1.22 -1.79
C ALA A 74 16.40 -1.28 -1.57
N GLY A 75 15.92 -2.38 -0.99
CA GLY A 75 14.51 -2.51 -0.62
C GLY A 75 14.12 -1.55 0.50
N HIS A 76 14.91 -1.53 1.56
CA HIS A 76 14.71 -0.65 2.72
C HIS A 76 14.85 0.84 2.37
N GLU A 77 15.82 1.21 1.53
CA GLU A 77 16.01 2.58 1.04
C GLU A 77 14.82 3.07 0.21
N TYR A 78 14.33 2.21 -0.70
CA TYR A 78 13.13 2.51 -1.48
C TYR A 78 11.89 2.69 -0.59
N MET A 79 11.69 1.81 0.38
CA MET A 79 10.52 1.90 1.27
C MET A 79 10.55 3.13 2.16
N THR A 80 11.72 3.42 2.75
CA THR A 80 11.95 4.66 3.52
C THR A 80 11.68 5.90 2.66
N TRP A 81 12.16 5.90 1.42
CA TRP A 81 11.87 6.99 0.49
C TRP A 81 10.37 7.10 0.17
N ALA A 82 9.68 5.99 -0.09
CA ALA A 82 8.27 5.98 -0.46
C ALA A 82 7.40 6.54 0.67
N ALA A 83 7.67 6.12 1.91
CA ALA A 83 6.99 6.63 3.10
C ALA A 83 7.23 8.13 3.31
N ASN A 84 8.49 8.58 3.23
CA ASN A 84 8.83 10.00 3.37
C ASN A 84 8.21 10.86 2.26
N MET A 85 8.21 10.37 1.02
CA MET A 85 7.56 11.04 -0.10
C MET A 85 6.07 11.20 0.15
N ALA A 86 5.36 10.13 0.53
CA ALA A 86 3.92 10.16 0.78
C ALA A 86 3.54 11.10 1.92
N VAL A 87 4.24 11.01 3.07
CA VAL A 87 4.03 11.89 4.23
C VAL A 87 4.29 13.35 3.85
N GLY A 88 5.32 13.62 3.05
CA GLY A 88 5.66 14.93 2.54
C GLY A 88 4.60 15.56 1.63
N LEU A 89 3.63 14.79 1.12
CA LEU A 89 2.50 15.33 0.36
C LEU A 89 1.45 16.01 1.24
N SER A 90 1.55 15.89 2.58
CA SER A 90 0.72 16.60 3.56
C SER A 90 -0.78 16.54 3.25
N THR A 91 -1.32 15.32 3.14
CA THR A 91 -2.76 15.04 2.94
C THR A 91 -3.60 15.48 4.15
N GLY A 92 -2.97 15.63 5.32
CA GLY A 92 -3.66 15.95 6.58
C GLY A 92 -4.36 14.75 7.22
N VAL A 93 -4.26 13.56 6.63
CA VAL A 93 -4.79 12.30 7.15
C VAL A 93 -3.69 11.22 7.19
N PRO A 94 -3.81 10.17 8.01
CA PRO A 94 -2.77 9.16 8.15
C PRO A 94 -2.45 8.40 6.86
N TRP A 95 -1.17 8.01 6.73
CA TRP A 95 -0.71 7.06 5.72
C TRP A 95 -0.54 5.67 6.33
N VAL A 96 -0.87 4.64 5.56
CA VAL A 96 -0.69 3.22 5.90
C VAL A 96 0.20 2.49 4.89
N MET A 97 0.79 1.38 5.33
CA MET A 97 1.49 0.40 4.49
C MET A 97 1.15 -1.01 4.95
N CYS A 98 0.49 -1.79 4.09
CA CYS A 98 0.11 -3.17 4.42
C CYS A 98 1.30 -4.14 4.31
N LYS A 99 1.40 -5.07 5.27
CA LYS A 99 2.50 -6.05 5.41
C LYS A 99 3.91 -5.44 5.37
N GLU A 100 4.06 -4.27 5.98
CA GLU A 100 5.35 -3.55 6.08
C GLU A 100 5.79 -3.44 7.55
N GLU A 101 6.46 -4.47 8.08
CA GLU A 101 6.84 -4.54 9.50
C GLU A 101 7.69 -3.35 9.96
N ASP A 102 8.57 -2.82 9.11
CA ASP A 102 9.48 -1.71 9.39
C ASP A 102 8.99 -0.36 8.84
N ALA A 103 7.68 -0.20 8.59
CA ALA A 103 7.10 1.07 8.14
C ALA A 103 7.54 2.25 9.06
N PRO A 104 8.24 3.26 8.52
CA PRO A 104 8.78 4.35 9.31
C PRO A 104 7.65 5.27 9.81
N ASP A 105 7.89 5.92 10.94
CA ASP A 105 6.95 6.91 11.45
C ASP A 105 6.81 8.11 10.49
N PRO A 106 5.61 8.71 10.39
CA PRO A 106 4.37 8.42 11.13
C PRO A 106 3.47 7.35 10.48
N VAL A 107 3.96 6.59 9.50
CA VAL A 107 3.15 5.63 8.72
C VAL A 107 2.74 4.44 9.57
N ILE A 108 1.48 4.01 9.46
CA ILE A 108 0.93 2.89 10.21
C ILE A 108 1.08 1.61 9.39
N ASN A 109 1.78 0.60 9.91
CA ASN A 109 1.80 -0.72 9.28
C ASN A 109 0.49 -1.47 9.57
N THR A 110 -0.03 -2.18 8.58
CA THR A 110 -1.33 -2.86 8.66
C THR A 110 -1.24 -4.33 8.25
N CYS A 111 -2.27 -5.10 8.59
CA CYS A 111 -2.35 -6.53 8.29
C CYS A 111 -3.30 -6.84 7.14
N ASN A 112 -3.00 -7.89 6.40
CA ASN A 112 -3.81 -8.48 5.34
C ASN A 112 -3.86 -10.00 5.55
N GLY A 113 -5.03 -10.61 5.41
CA GLY A 113 -5.17 -12.05 5.60
C GLY A 113 -6.60 -12.52 5.79
N PHE A 114 -6.75 -13.80 6.10
CA PHE A 114 -8.01 -14.36 6.60
C PHE A 114 -8.26 -14.01 8.07
N TYR A 115 -7.19 -13.92 8.87
CA TYR A 115 -7.21 -13.53 10.28
C TYR A 115 -6.03 -12.58 10.54
N CYS A 116 -6.26 -11.59 11.39
CA CYS A 116 -5.25 -10.62 11.83
C CYS A 116 -5.33 -10.38 13.35
N ASP A 117 -5.96 -11.29 14.10
CA ASP A 117 -6.15 -11.23 15.56
C ASP A 117 -4.82 -11.20 16.33
N ALA A 118 -3.79 -11.87 15.81
CA ALA A 118 -2.45 -11.87 16.37
C ALA A 118 -1.57 -10.68 15.92
N PHE A 119 -2.06 -9.83 15.01
CA PHE A 119 -1.28 -8.70 14.50
C PHE A 119 -1.21 -7.57 15.52
N SER A 120 -0.01 -7.01 15.68
CA SER A 120 0.25 -5.79 16.43
C SER A 120 1.08 -4.84 15.57
N PRO A 121 0.77 -3.53 15.55
CA PRO A 121 1.56 -2.58 14.79
C PRO A 121 2.99 -2.45 15.35
N ASN A 122 3.90 -1.93 14.53
CA ASN A 122 5.33 -1.88 14.84
C ASN A 122 5.72 -0.89 15.94
N ARG A 123 4.75 -0.11 16.45
CA ARG A 123 4.91 0.83 17.56
C ARG A 123 3.65 0.82 18.44
N PRO A 124 3.80 0.96 19.78
CA PRO A 124 2.67 0.85 20.71
C PRO A 124 1.66 2.00 20.63
N TYR A 125 2.01 3.14 20.02
CA TYR A 125 1.12 4.28 19.82
C TYR A 125 0.39 4.26 18.47
N LYS A 126 0.65 3.25 17.62
CA LYS A 126 -0.08 3.07 16.37
C LYS A 126 -1.31 2.20 16.61
N PRO A 127 -2.44 2.46 15.95
CA PRO A 127 -3.62 1.59 16.05
C PRO A 127 -3.40 0.29 15.27
N THR A 128 -4.07 -0.78 15.68
CA THR A 128 -4.15 -2.04 14.93
C THR A 128 -5.19 -1.89 13.81
N ILE A 129 -4.78 -2.10 12.55
CA ILE A 129 -5.66 -1.98 11.38
C ILE A 129 -5.52 -3.22 10.50
N TRP A 130 -6.65 -3.80 10.12
CA TRP A 130 -6.76 -4.89 9.14
C TRP A 130 -7.27 -4.32 7.81
N THR A 131 -6.38 -4.18 6.83
CA THR A 131 -6.67 -3.52 5.55
C THR A 131 -7.35 -4.44 4.53
N GLU A 132 -7.08 -5.75 4.58
CA GLU A 132 -7.70 -6.73 3.69
C GLU A 132 -8.21 -7.94 4.46
N ALA A 133 -9.48 -7.90 4.87
CA ALA A 133 -10.22 -9.05 5.39
C ALA A 133 -10.71 -9.91 4.23
N TRP A 134 -9.92 -10.90 3.83
CA TRP A 134 -10.19 -11.70 2.65
C TRP A 134 -11.53 -12.44 2.80
N SER A 135 -12.54 -12.03 2.05
CA SER A 135 -13.91 -12.57 2.11
C SER A 135 -14.12 -13.84 1.26
N GLY A 136 -13.05 -14.37 0.70
CA GLY A 136 -13.03 -15.43 -0.29
C GLY A 136 -11.68 -15.43 -1.00
N TRP A 137 -11.66 -15.88 -2.26
CA TRP A 137 -10.47 -15.81 -3.10
C TRP A 137 -10.85 -15.50 -4.54
N PHE A 138 -9.94 -14.90 -5.29
CA PHE A 138 -10.14 -14.62 -6.71
C PHE A 138 -10.25 -15.92 -7.51
N THR A 139 -11.03 -15.89 -8.59
CA THR A 139 -11.18 -17.03 -9.51
C THR A 139 -10.21 -16.89 -10.68
N GLN A 140 -9.51 -17.97 -11.02
CA GLN A 140 -8.65 -18.04 -12.19
C GLN A 140 -9.33 -18.83 -13.32
N PHE A 141 -8.96 -18.58 -14.58
CA PHE A 141 -9.49 -19.37 -15.70
C PHE A 141 -9.17 -20.86 -15.52
N GLY A 142 -10.21 -21.70 -15.61
CA GLY A 142 -10.08 -23.13 -15.35
C GLY A 142 -9.98 -23.52 -13.87
N GLY A 143 -9.98 -22.55 -12.95
CA GLY A 143 -9.97 -22.77 -11.51
C GLY A 143 -11.38 -22.88 -10.90
N PRO A 144 -11.48 -23.29 -9.62
CA PRO A 144 -12.75 -23.34 -8.92
C PRO A 144 -13.20 -21.95 -8.44
N ILE A 145 -14.48 -21.84 -8.07
CA ILE A 145 -15.00 -20.70 -7.32
C ILE A 145 -14.67 -20.92 -5.84
N HIS A 146 -13.90 -20.01 -5.25
CA HIS A 146 -13.52 -20.06 -3.85
C HIS A 146 -14.51 -19.27 -2.99
N GLN A 147 -15.07 -19.91 -1.96
CA GLN A 147 -16.01 -19.28 -1.03
C GLN A 147 -15.42 -19.27 0.39
N ARG A 148 -15.75 -18.23 1.17
CA ARG A 148 -15.50 -18.17 2.61
C ARG A 148 -16.85 -18.14 3.35
N PRO A 149 -17.09 -19.02 4.35
CA PRO A 149 -18.32 -18.97 5.14
C PRO A 149 -18.47 -17.63 5.85
N VAL A 150 -19.70 -17.09 5.88
CA VAL A 150 -19.99 -15.83 6.59
C VAL A 150 -19.75 -15.93 8.09
N GLN A 151 -19.92 -17.12 8.67
CA GLN A 151 -19.64 -17.39 10.09
C GLN A 151 -18.15 -17.31 10.39
N ASP A 152 -17.31 -17.74 9.45
CA ASP A 152 -15.85 -17.65 9.59
C ASP A 152 -15.37 -16.20 9.44
N LEU A 153 -15.90 -15.47 8.44
CA LEU A 153 -15.57 -14.06 8.26
C LEU A 153 -16.03 -13.19 9.43
N ALA A 154 -17.17 -13.52 10.07
CA ALA A 154 -17.65 -12.80 11.25
C ALA A 154 -16.92 -13.17 12.54
N PHE A 155 -16.30 -14.37 12.61
CA PHE A 155 -15.50 -14.81 13.75
C PHE A 155 -14.09 -14.19 13.73
N ALA A 156 -13.52 -14.05 12.53
CA ALA A 156 -12.18 -13.52 12.30
C ALA A 156 -12.05 -12.04 12.67
#